data_AF-A0A2D8KLG7-F1
#
_entry.id   AF-A0A2D8KLG7-F1
#
_cell.length_a   1.000
_cell.length_b   1.000
_cell.length_c   1.000
_cell.angle_alpha   90.00
_cell.angle_beta   90.00
_cell.angle_gamma   90.00
#
_symmetry.space_group_name_H-M   'P 1'
#
loop_
_entity.id
_entity.type
_entity.pdbx_description
1 polymer ?
#
loop_
_entity_poly.entity_id
_entity_poly.type
_entity_poly.pdbx_seq_one_letter_code
_entity_poly.pdbx_strand_id
1 'polypeptide(L)'
;MNYFFRKKKNQSFKIIILFIFFFDLICVGIYFGTFEIIDRFYFLKEEFSVISEEISTISRFDIIKFGLREFKNFIFFGYGSGAFENLFQLKFISLSSQFANHAHSDLFEFFGEFGLFGISFIFLSFIKFFINKKNYNLPIIITLFYSIIILSFDFSLHIPIIQVLFVMFFVINKKSYGSS
;
A
#
# COMPACT_ATOMS: atom_id res chain seq x y z
N MET A 1 41.41 31.21 6.02
CA MET A 1 41.82 30.17 6.99
C MET A 1 40.84 30.19 8.15
N ASN A 2 39.74 29.42 8.02
CA ASN A 2 38.67 29.12 9.00
C ASN A 2 37.50 28.57 8.16
N TYR A 3 37.75 27.61 7.28
CA TYR A 3 37.61 26.19 7.60
C TYR A 3 36.25 25.88 8.26
N PHE A 4 35.19 25.96 7.45
CA PHE A 4 34.39 24.77 7.13
C PHE A 4 33.77 23.92 8.25
N PHE A 5 33.66 24.40 9.49
CA PHE A 5 33.15 23.59 10.61
C PHE A 5 32.17 24.32 11.51
N ARG A 6 30.89 24.36 11.09
CA ARG A 6 29.78 23.97 11.97
C ARG A 6 28.46 23.78 11.23
N LYS A 7 28.38 22.72 10.41
CA LYS A 7 27.09 22.03 10.22
C LYS A 7 26.75 21.38 11.56
N LYS A 8 26.04 22.09 12.43
CA LYS A 8 25.42 21.50 13.62
C LYS A 8 24.38 20.49 13.11
N LYS A 9 24.75 19.21 13.10
CA LYS A 9 23.83 18.10 12.85
C LYS A 9 22.76 18.22 13.93
N ASN A 10 21.49 18.43 13.56
CA ASN A 10 20.38 18.58 14.51
C ASN A 10 20.10 17.22 15.20
N GLN A 11 20.99 16.84 16.11
CA GLN A 11 20.97 15.57 16.82
C GLN A 11 19.69 15.44 17.66
N SER A 12 19.23 16.55 18.25
CA SER A 12 17.97 16.65 18.98
C SER A 12 16.76 16.33 18.10
N PHE A 13 16.71 16.83 16.87
CA PHE A 13 15.62 16.54 15.93
C PHE A 13 15.58 15.06 15.54
N LYS A 14 16.76 14.45 15.33
CA LYS A 14 16.87 13.01 15.07
C LYS A 14 16.39 12.18 16.27
N ILE A 15 16.72 12.58 17.49
CA ILE A 15 16.30 11.90 18.72
C ILE A 15 14.79 12.02 18.91
N ILE A 16 14.21 13.20 18.66
CA ILE A 16 12.76 13.41 18.72
C ILE A 16 12.02 12.51 17.73
N ILE A 17 12.49 12.42 16.48
CA ILE A 17 11.90 11.51 15.49
C ILE A 17 12.01 10.04 15.93
N LEU A 18 13.16 9.64 16.47
CA LEU A 18 13.36 8.26 16.96
C LEU A 18 12.47 7.95 18.17
N PHE A 19 12.26 8.94 19.04
CA PHE A 19 11.38 8.83 20.20
C PHE A 19 9.91 8.69 19.79
N ILE A 20 9.44 9.56 18.88
CA ILE A 20 8.10 9.43 18.28
C ILE A 20 7.95 8.05 17.64
N PHE A 21 8.99 7.59 16.92
CA PHE A 21 8.99 6.26 16.31
C PHE A 21 8.76 5.14 17.32
N PHE A 22 9.51 5.17 18.42
CA PHE A 22 9.43 4.14 19.44
C PHE A 22 8.12 4.23 20.23
N PHE A 23 7.66 5.46 20.53
CA PHE A 23 6.42 5.72 21.23
C PHE A 23 5.21 5.24 20.42
N ASP A 24 5.11 5.57 19.13
CA ASP A 24 3.99 5.13 18.30
C ASP A 24 3.97 3.61 18.15
N LEU A 25 5.13 2.97 17.96
CA LEU A 25 5.20 1.52 17.80
C LEU A 25 4.81 0.79 19.10
N ILE A 26 5.26 1.28 20.26
CA ILE A 26 5.01 0.63 21.55
C ILE A 26 3.66 1.04 22.12
N CYS A 27 3.40 2.32 22.27
CA CYS A 27 2.17 2.79 22.89
C CYS A 27 1.00 2.61 21.93
N VAL A 28 1.05 3.14 20.71
CA VAL A 28 -0.12 2.99 19.81
C VAL A 28 -0.25 1.56 19.28
N GLY A 29 0.85 0.94 18.86
CA GLY A 29 0.84 -0.42 18.32
C GLY A 29 0.42 -1.50 19.31
N ILE A 30 0.94 -1.48 20.55
CA ILE A 30 0.66 -2.52 21.55
C ILE A 30 -0.60 -2.19 22.36
N TYR A 31 -0.84 -0.92 22.73
CA TYR A 31 -1.96 -0.57 23.61
C TYR A 31 -3.30 -0.51 22.87
N PHE A 32 -3.33 -0.05 21.61
CA PHE A 32 -4.56 0.17 20.84
C PHE A 32 -4.73 -0.76 19.64
N GLY A 33 -3.73 -1.57 19.30
CA GLY A 33 -3.74 -2.35 18.06
C GLY A 33 -3.91 -3.84 18.24
N THR A 34 -3.31 -4.43 19.29
CA THR A 34 -3.14 -5.90 19.33
C THR A 34 -4.44 -6.67 19.48
N PHE A 35 -5.43 -6.15 20.21
CA PHE A 35 -6.71 -6.85 20.39
C PHE A 35 -7.53 -6.80 19.11
N GLU A 36 -7.63 -5.64 18.48
CA GLU A 36 -8.28 -5.43 17.20
C GLU A 36 -7.61 -6.22 16.07
N ILE A 37 -6.27 -6.38 16.11
CA ILE A 37 -5.53 -7.24 15.17
C ILE A 37 -5.91 -8.71 15.37
N ILE A 38 -5.97 -9.19 16.62
CA ILE A 38 -6.35 -10.58 16.92
C ILE A 38 -7.79 -10.85 16.45
N ASP A 39 -8.72 -9.94 16.74
CA ASP A 39 -10.11 -10.06 16.33
C ASP A 39 -10.25 -10.04 14.80
N ARG A 40 -9.46 -9.22 14.08
CA ARG A 40 -9.40 -9.24 12.62
C ARG A 40 -8.87 -10.57 12.06
N PHE A 41 -7.83 -11.14 12.67
CA PHE A 41 -7.33 -12.45 12.25
C PHE A 41 -8.33 -13.57 12.53
N TYR A 42 -9.06 -13.48 13.64
CA TYR A 42 -10.12 -14.43 13.97
C TYR A 42 -11.27 -14.35 12.96
N PHE A 43 -11.74 -13.14 12.64
CA PHE A 43 -12.74 -12.89 11.60
C PHE A 43 -12.32 -13.42 10.23
N LEU A 44 -11.07 -13.15 9.80
CA LEU A 44 -10.54 -13.70 8.55
C LEU A 44 -10.53 -15.23 8.54
N LYS A 45 -10.15 -15.86 9.66
CA LYS A 45 -10.16 -17.32 9.80
C LYS A 45 -11.57 -17.90 9.69
N GLU A 46 -12.57 -17.23 10.25
CA GLU A 46 -13.97 -17.62 10.11
C GLU A 46 -14.43 -17.49 8.65
N GLU A 47 -14.11 -16.38 7.96
CA GLU A 47 -14.38 -16.22 6.52
C GLU A 47 -13.76 -17.35 5.69
N PHE A 48 -12.55 -17.83 6.00
CA PHE A 48 -11.92 -18.96 5.30
C PHE A 48 -12.65 -20.29 5.53
N SER A 49 -13.25 -20.49 6.70
CA SER A 49 -13.92 -21.75 7.07
C SER A 49 -15.32 -21.92 6.47
N VAL A 50 -15.99 -20.81 6.13
CA VAL A 50 -17.36 -20.79 5.59
C VAL A 50 -17.39 -20.99 4.06
N ILE A 51 -16.24 -20.97 3.38
CA ILE A 51 -16.10 -21.15 1.92
C ILE A 51 -16.67 -22.51 1.43
N SER A 52 -16.89 -23.49 2.32
CA SER A 52 -17.39 -24.81 1.97
C SER A 52 -18.91 -24.95 1.88
N GLU A 53 -19.71 -23.97 2.31
CA GLU A 53 -21.18 -24.11 2.31
C GLU A 53 -21.89 -22.92 1.64
N GLU A 54 -22.74 -23.25 0.68
CA GLU A 54 -23.57 -22.36 -0.13
C GLU A 54 -24.35 -21.34 0.72
N ILE A 55 -23.92 -20.08 0.78
CA ILE A 55 -24.79 -18.95 1.13
C ILE A 55 -24.44 -17.70 0.29
N SER A 56 -25.51 -17.06 -0.13
CA SER A 56 -25.74 -15.86 -0.96
C SER A 56 -25.06 -14.54 -0.53
N THR A 57 -23.92 -14.57 0.15
CA THR A 57 -23.15 -13.37 0.51
C THR A 57 -21.84 -13.34 -0.24
N ILE A 58 -21.66 -12.36 -1.14
CA ILE A 58 -20.40 -12.21 -1.89
C ILE A 58 -19.27 -11.95 -0.90
N SER A 59 -18.30 -12.86 -0.87
CA SER A 59 -17.12 -12.73 -0.04
C SER A 59 -16.04 -11.88 -0.72
N ARG A 60 -15.10 -11.34 0.06
CA ARG A 60 -13.86 -10.70 -0.42
C ARG A 60 -13.11 -11.58 -1.43
N PHE A 61 -13.13 -12.88 -1.19
CA PHE A 61 -12.45 -13.86 -2.03
C PHE A 61 -13.13 -14.01 -3.39
N ASP A 62 -14.45 -13.91 -3.46
CA ASP A 62 -15.18 -13.95 -4.73
C ASP A 62 -14.84 -12.74 -5.61
N ILE A 63 -14.64 -11.58 -5.00
CA ILE A 63 -14.19 -10.35 -5.68
C ILE A 63 -12.75 -10.51 -6.20
N ILE A 64 -11.85 -11.08 -5.40
CA ILE A 64 -10.48 -11.43 -5.84
C ILE A 64 -10.52 -12.41 -7.02
N LYS A 65 -11.33 -13.47 -6.91
CA LYS A 65 -11.48 -14.49 -7.95
C LYS A 65 -12.05 -13.91 -9.24
N PHE A 66 -12.98 -12.98 -9.12
CA PHE A 66 -13.51 -12.21 -10.25
C PHE A 66 -12.41 -11.36 -10.90
N GLY A 67 -11.68 -10.55 -10.13
CA GLY A 67 -10.59 -9.72 -10.66
C GLY A 67 -9.52 -10.53 -11.39
N LEU A 68 -9.11 -11.67 -10.83
CA LEU A 68 -8.17 -12.59 -11.49
C LEU A 68 -8.73 -13.21 -12.77
N ARG A 69 -10.04 -13.47 -12.84
CA ARG A 69 -10.68 -14.01 -14.04
C ARG A 69 -10.76 -12.96 -15.14
N GLU A 70 -11.18 -11.74 -14.82
CA GLU A 70 -11.29 -10.65 -15.79
C GLU A 70 -9.92 -10.14 -16.25
N PHE A 71 -8.92 -10.14 -15.38
CA PHE A 71 -7.54 -9.84 -15.76
C PHE A 71 -7.04 -10.72 -16.92
N LYS A 72 -7.43 -12.00 -16.97
CA LYS A 72 -7.07 -12.90 -18.08
C LYS A 72 -7.64 -12.47 -19.43
N ASN A 73 -8.75 -11.73 -19.44
CA ASN A 73 -9.35 -11.20 -20.66
C ASN A 73 -8.62 -9.93 -21.14
N PHE A 74 -8.00 -9.19 -20.21
CA PHE A 74 -7.39 -7.88 -20.46
C PHE A 74 -5.96 -7.78 -19.91
N ILE A 75 -5.12 -8.77 -20.22
CA ILE A 75 -3.81 -8.95 -19.57
C ILE A 75 -2.86 -7.76 -19.76
N PHE A 76 -2.79 -7.19 -20.97
CA PHE A 76 -1.77 -6.19 -21.30
C PHE A 76 -2.11 -4.80 -20.78
N PHE A 77 -3.29 -4.28 -21.15
CA PHE A 77 -3.71 -2.90 -20.89
C PHE A 77 -4.71 -2.77 -19.74
N GLY A 78 -5.24 -3.90 -19.24
CA GLY A 78 -6.36 -3.89 -18.32
C GLY A 78 -7.66 -3.45 -19.00
N TYR A 79 -8.73 -3.39 -18.22
CA TYR A 79 -10.06 -2.97 -18.67
C TYR A 79 -10.38 -1.49 -18.38
N GLY A 80 -9.40 -0.73 -17.87
CA GLY A 80 -9.51 0.71 -17.61
C GLY A 80 -9.75 1.04 -16.14
N SER A 81 -9.25 2.19 -15.70
CA SER A 81 -9.39 2.64 -14.31
C SER A 81 -10.84 3.00 -13.98
N GLY A 82 -11.34 2.52 -12.84
CA GLY A 82 -12.73 2.63 -12.42
C GLY A 82 -13.71 1.74 -13.18
N ALA A 83 -13.22 0.88 -14.09
CA ALA A 83 -14.09 -0.02 -14.85
C ALA A 83 -14.35 -1.35 -14.14
N PHE A 84 -13.64 -1.65 -13.03
CA PHE A 84 -13.85 -2.87 -12.26
C PHE A 84 -15.28 -2.99 -11.73
N GLU A 85 -15.76 -1.94 -11.07
CA GLU A 85 -17.12 -1.88 -10.52
C GLU A 85 -18.17 -2.06 -11.63
N ASN A 86 -18.01 -1.36 -12.75
CA ASN A 86 -18.94 -1.45 -13.88
C ASN A 86 -18.98 -2.87 -14.47
N LEU A 87 -17.82 -3.52 -14.65
CA LEU A 87 -17.76 -4.89 -15.16
C LEU A 87 -18.34 -5.90 -14.18
N PHE A 88 -18.13 -5.69 -12.88
CA PHE A 88 -18.70 -6.52 -11.84
C PHE A 88 -20.22 -6.41 -11.82
N GLN A 89 -20.77 -5.19 -11.81
CA GLN A 89 -22.22 -4.94 -11.83
C GLN A 89 -22.90 -5.51 -13.09
N LEU A 90 -22.26 -5.41 -14.26
CA LEU A 90 -22.79 -6.00 -15.51
C LEU A 90 -22.88 -7.53 -15.46
N LYS A 91 -21.97 -8.19 -14.73
CA LYS A 91 -21.92 -9.66 -14.62
C LYS A 91 -22.72 -10.20 -13.43
N PHE A 92 -22.99 -9.37 -12.43
CA PHE A 92 -23.75 -9.72 -11.23
C PHE A 92 -24.94 -8.76 -11.04
N ILE A 93 -25.98 -8.97 -11.86
CA ILE A 93 -27.15 -8.09 -12.03
C ILE A 93 -28.02 -7.89 -10.75
N SER A 94 -27.80 -8.66 -9.67
CA SER A 94 -28.72 -8.72 -8.51
C SER A 94 -28.18 -8.24 -7.16
N LEU A 95 -27.03 -7.54 -7.08
CA LEU A 95 -26.46 -7.09 -5.79
C LEU A 95 -26.61 -5.59 -5.55
N SER A 96 -27.84 -5.14 -5.31
CA SER A 96 -28.16 -3.73 -5.17
C SER A 96 -27.75 -3.08 -3.83
N SER A 97 -27.17 -3.80 -2.87
CA SER A 97 -26.80 -3.20 -1.57
C SER A 97 -25.62 -3.82 -0.81
N GLN A 98 -25.14 -5.00 -1.21
CA GLN A 98 -24.05 -5.69 -0.50
C GLN A 98 -22.64 -5.30 -1.00
N PHE A 99 -22.55 -4.62 -2.15
CA PHE A 99 -21.29 -4.16 -2.75
C PHE A 99 -20.60 -3.06 -1.92
N ALA A 100 -21.37 -2.12 -1.37
CA ALA A 100 -20.82 -0.98 -0.63
C ALA A 100 -20.14 -1.36 0.69
N ASN A 101 -20.50 -2.51 1.28
CA ASN A 101 -19.99 -2.94 2.59
C ASN A 101 -18.84 -3.95 2.49
N HIS A 102 -18.65 -4.57 1.33
CA HIS A 102 -17.65 -5.63 1.15
C HIS A 102 -16.74 -5.31 -0.03
N ALA A 103 -15.56 -4.81 0.33
CA ALA A 103 -14.29 -5.17 -0.29
C ALA A 103 -13.93 -4.51 -1.62
N HIS A 104 -13.37 -3.31 -1.49
CA HIS A 104 -12.20 -2.99 -2.28
C HIS A 104 -11.09 -4.01 -2.00
N SER A 105 -10.92 -4.97 -2.92
CA SER A 105 -9.69 -5.73 -3.04
C SER A 105 -8.71 -4.91 -3.89
N ASP A 106 -8.30 -3.77 -3.35
CA ASP A 106 -7.56 -2.69 -4.05
C ASP A 106 -6.45 -3.17 -4.97
N LEU A 107 -5.66 -4.16 -4.54
CA LEU A 107 -4.57 -4.68 -5.36
C LEU A 107 -5.09 -5.44 -6.58
N PHE A 108 -5.91 -6.48 -6.40
CA PHE A 108 -6.38 -7.30 -7.52
C PHE A 108 -7.26 -6.51 -8.49
N GLU A 109 -8.02 -5.54 -7.98
CA GLU A 109 -8.72 -4.53 -8.78
C GLU A 109 -7.73 -3.72 -9.62
N PHE A 110 -6.70 -3.13 -8.98
CA PHE A 110 -5.64 -2.39 -9.67
C PHE A 110 -4.92 -3.24 -10.74
N PHE A 111 -4.63 -4.51 -10.46
CA PHE A 111 -4.03 -5.43 -11.42
C PHE A 111 -4.90 -5.59 -12.68
N GLY A 112 -6.20 -5.75 -12.51
CA GLY A 112 -7.14 -5.87 -13.63
C GLY A 112 -7.39 -4.56 -14.38
N GLU A 113 -7.44 -3.43 -13.69
CA GLU A 113 -7.71 -2.12 -14.31
C GLU A 113 -6.58 -1.63 -15.19
N PHE A 114 -5.34 -1.80 -14.74
CA PHE A 114 -4.16 -1.23 -15.40
C PHE A 114 -3.36 -2.24 -16.22
N GLY A 115 -3.61 -3.54 -16.04
CA GLY A 115 -2.92 -4.61 -16.74
C GLY A 115 -1.41 -4.66 -16.47
N LEU A 116 -0.72 -5.56 -17.15
CA LEU A 116 0.73 -5.74 -17.03
C LEU A 116 1.52 -4.46 -17.32
N PHE A 117 1.08 -3.63 -18.27
CA PHE A 117 1.79 -2.39 -18.58
C PHE A 117 1.79 -1.42 -17.40
N GLY A 118 0.65 -1.17 -16.77
CA GLY A 118 0.60 -0.26 -15.61
C GLY A 118 1.37 -0.79 -14.41
N ILE A 119 1.26 -2.10 -14.13
CA ILE A 119 2.04 -2.74 -13.06
C ILE A 119 3.54 -2.65 -13.35
N SER A 120 3.95 -2.83 -14.61
CA SER A 120 5.35 -2.75 -14.99
C SER A 120 5.93 -1.36 -14.69
N PHE A 121 5.20 -0.27 -14.94
CA PHE A 121 5.67 1.08 -14.62
C PHE A 121 5.92 1.30 -13.12
N ILE A 122 5.03 0.78 -12.27
CA ILE A 122 5.22 0.81 -10.81
C ILE A 122 6.49 0.03 -10.45
N PHE A 123 6.64 -1.17 -11.01
CA PHE A 123 7.80 -2.01 -10.74
C PHE A 123 9.12 -1.37 -11.21
N LEU A 124 9.13 -0.72 -12.38
CA LEU A 124 10.28 0.05 -12.86
C LEU A 124 10.64 1.21 -11.92
N SER A 125 9.64 1.89 -11.35
CA SER A 125 9.86 2.96 -10.36
C SER A 125 10.57 2.43 -9.11
N PHE A 126 10.12 1.28 -8.60
CA PHE A 126 10.76 0.58 -7.48
C PHE A 126 12.20 0.17 -7.81
N ILE A 127 12.44 -0.47 -8.97
CA ILE A 127 13.78 -0.86 -9.39
C ILE A 127 14.71 0.36 -9.49
N LYS A 128 14.23 1.46 -10.09
CA LYS A 128 15.01 2.70 -10.25
C LYS A 128 15.41 3.31 -8.92
N PHE A 129 14.55 3.20 -7.89
CA PHE A 129 14.89 3.60 -6.54
C PHE A 129 16.09 2.82 -6.01
N PHE A 130 16.08 1.49 -6.09
CA PHE A 130 17.20 0.67 -5.60
C PHE A 130 18.50 0.81 -6.40
N ILE A 131 18.41 0.98 -7.73
CA ILE A 131 19.58 1.17 -8.59
C ILE A 131 20.28 2.51 -8.29
N ASN A 132 19.51 3.56 -8.00
CA ASN A 132 20.04 4.89 -7.74
C ASN A 132 20.64 4.97 -6.33
N LYS A 133 21.84 4.40 -6.14
CA LYS A 133 22.60 4.41 -4.88
C LYS A 133 22.95 5.85 -4.45
N LYS A 134 22.00 6.51 -3.79
CA LYS A 134 22.21 7.75 -3.04
C LYS A 134 22.28 7.42 -1.55
N ASN A 135 23.04 8.22 -0.80
CA ASN A 135 22.94 8.20 0.66
C ASN A 135 21.54 8.69 1.06
N TYR A 136 20.66 7.73 1.41
CA TYR A 136 19.32 8.04 1.90
C TYR A 136 19.42 8.71 3.28
N ASN A 137 18.76 9.86 3.46
CA ASN A 137 18.70 10.48 4.78
C ASN A 137 17.81 9.61 5.69
N LEU A 138 18.16 9.53 6.97
CA LEU A 138 17.44 8.74 7.97
C LEU A 138 15.92 9.01 8.05
N PRO A 139 15.40 10.25 7.89
CA PRO A 139 13.96 10.49 7.82
C PRO A 139 13.28 9.79 6.64
N ILE A 140 13.91 9.71 5.47
CA ILE A 140 13.38 9.04 4.28
C ILE A 140 13.23 7.54 4.55
N ILE A 141 14.24 6.93 5.18
CA ILE A 141 14.22 5.51 5.54
C ILE A 141 13.10 5.23 6.53
N ILE A 142 12.92 6.10 7.54
CA ILE A 142 11.84 5.99 8.52
C ILE A 142 10.47 6.10 7.84
N THR A 143 10.27 7.07 6.94
CA THR A 143 9.00 7.22 6.22
C THR A 143 8.68 6.01 5.36
N LEU A 144 9.67 5.44 4.64
CA LEU A 144 9.49 4.21 3.86
C LEU A 144 9.12 3.03 4.76
N PHE A 145 9.80 2.88 5.89
CA PHE A 145 9.52 1.81 6.85
C PHE A 145 8.11 1.91 7.42
N TYR A 146 7.65 3.12 7.78
CA TYR A 146 6.27 3.35 8.21
C TYR A 146 5.25 3.01 7.14
N SER A 147 5.49 3.43 5.90
CA SER A 147 4.55 3.12 4.82
C SER A 147 4.44 1.61 4.54
N ILE A 148 5.52 0.84 4.74
CA ILE A 148 5.49 -0.63 4.65
C ILE A 148 4.71 -1.24 5.83
N ILE A 149 4.87 -0.69 7.03
CA ILE A 149 4.07 -1.13 8.20
C ILE A 149 2.59 -0.87 7.96
N ILE A 150 2.22 0.34 7.52
CA ILE A 150 0.81 0.70 7.26
C ILE A 150 0.21 -0.20 6.17
N LEU A 151 0.98 -0.51 5.12
CA LEU A 151 0.57 -1.46 4.06
C LEU A 151 0.22 -2.86 4.62
N SER A 152 0.76 -3.26 5.76
CA SER A 152 0.50 -4.58 6.36
C SER A 152 -0.77 -4.63 7.21
N PHE A 153 -1.34 -3.47 7.59
CA PHE A 153 -2.48 -3.38 8.53
C PHE A 153 -3.75 -2.73 7.95
N ASP A 154 -3.62 -1.95 6.87
CA ASP A 154 -4.74 -1.23 6.27
C ASP A 154 -5.39 -2.06 5.14
N PHE A 155 -6.73 -2.04 5.07
CA PHE A 155 -7.49 -2.68 4.00
C PHE A 155 -7.42 -1.86 2.70
N SER A 156 -7.18 -0.55 2.81
CA SER A 156 -7.07 0.36 1.68
C SER A 156 -5.63 0.40 1.14
N LEU A 157 -5.16 -0.69 0.56
CA LEU A 157 -3.77 -0.89 0.12
C LEU A 157 -3.29 0.16 -0.90
N HIS A 158 -4.19 0.84 -1.62
CA HIS A 158 -3.79 1.89 -2.56
C HIS A 158 -3.14 3.10 -1.87
N ILE A 159 -3.60 3.49 -0.67
CA ILE A 159 -3.13 4.71 0.02
C ILE A 159 -1.65 4.58 0.41
N PRO A 160 -1.19 3.50 1.07
CA PRO A 160 0.21 3.35 1.42
C PRO A 160 1.11 3.17 0.18
N ILE A 161 0.63 2.52 -0.89
CA ILE A 161 1.39 2.38 -2.15
C ILE A 161 1.65 3.75 -2.78
N ILE A 162 0.64 4.62 -2.83
CA ILE A 162 0.79 6.00 -3.35
C ILE A 162 1.80 6.77 -2.50
N GLN A 163 1.74 6.63 -1.18
CA GLN A 163 2.70 7.26 -0.26
C GLN A 163 4.14 6.79 -0.51
N VAL A 164 4.35 5.47 -0.67
CA VAL A 164 5.65 4.87 -1.01
C VAL A 164 6.18 5.44 -2.34
N LEU A 165 5.34 5.49 -3.37
CA LEU A 165 5.69 6.02 -4.69
C LEU A 165 6.07 7.51 -4.62
N PHE A 166 5.31 8.31 -3.86
CA PHE A 166 5.59 9.73 -3.67
C PHE A 166 6.93 9.97 -2.99
N VAL A 167 7.25 9.21 -1.94
CA VAL A 167 8.56 9.28 -1.27
C VAL A 167 9.67 8.87 -2.22
N MET A 168 9.52 7.78 -2.98
CA MET A 168 10.52 7.36 -3.97
C MET A 168 10.77 8.44 -5.03
N PHE A 169 9.72 9.07 -5.57
CA PHE A 169 9.83 10.18 -6.51
C PHE A 169 10.67 11.33 -5.94
N PHE A 170 10.37 11.77 -4.72
CA PHE A 170 11.10 12.87 -4.07
C PHE A 170 12.59 12.54 -3.90
N VAL A 171 12.90 11.30 -3.51
CA VAL A 171 14.28 10.85 -3.28
C VAL A 171 15.09 10.76 -4.58
N ILE A 172 14.49 10.21 -5.64
CA ILE A 172 15.12 10.10 -6.95
C ILE A 172 15.42 11.51 -7.50
N ASN A 173 14.47 12.45 -7.35
CA ASN A 173 14.59 13.82 -7.86
C ASN A 173 15.41 14.76 -6.97
N LYS A 174 15.84 14.34 -5.78
CA LYS A 174 16.71 15.13 -4.89
C LYS A 174 18.16 15.26 -5.41
N LYS A 175 18.41 15.59 -6.68
CA LYS A 175 19.77 15.87 -7.20
C LYS A 175 20.04 17.39 -7.22
N SER A 176 21.09 17.76 -6.46
CA SER A 176 21.87 19.01 -6.44
C SER A 176 21.17 20.37 -6.30
N TYR A 177 20.59 20.65 -5.14
CA TYR A 177 20.65 22.02 -4.59
C TYR A 177 21.87 22.09 -3.67
N GLY A 178 23.06 22.20 -4.24
CA GLY A 178 24.30 22.33 -3.47
C GLY A 178 25.57 21.78 -4.11
N SER A 179 25.76 22.00 -5.41
CA SER A 179 27.09 22.02 -6.02
C SER A 179 27.28 23.39 -6.68
N SER A 180 27.45 24.40 -5.84
CA SER A 180 28.12 25.66 -6.18
C SER A 180 29.58 25.54 -5.77
#